data_AF-A0A411HJM6-F1
#
_entry.id   AF-A0A411HJM6-F1
#
_cell.length_a   1.000
_cell.length_b   1.000
_cell.length_c   1.000
_cell.angle_alpha   90.00
_cell.angle_beta   90.00
_cell.angle_gamma   90.00
#
_symmetry.space_group_name_H-M   'P 1'
#
loop_
_entity.id
_entity.type
_entity.pdbx_description
1 polymer ?
#
loop_
_entity_poly.entity_id
_entity_poly.type
_entity_poly.pdbx_seq_one_letter_code
_entity_poly.pdbx_strand_id
1 'polypeptide(L)' 'MSTVEVMVDEILPAVSLERKTCAHEACTCLAATDKDYCGSYCETAKDQHQAGDGCGCGHPGCAQD' A
#
# COMPACT_ATOMS: atom_id res chain seq x y z
N MET A 1 28.49 -12.19 -42.34
CA MET A 1 27.99 -12.84 -41.11
C MET A 1 27.91 -11.79 -40.02
N SER A 2 26.90 -11.91 -39.16
CA SER A 2 26.63 -11.15 -37.93
C SER A 2 25.84 -9.85 -38.07
N THR A 3 24.52 -10.05 -38.25
CA THR A 3 23.47 -9.24 -37.64
C THR A 3 23.66 -9.22 -36.11
N VAL A 4 23.67 -8.03 -35.52
CA VAL A 4 23.50 -7.89 -34.06
C VAL A 4 22.15 -7.23 -33.84
N GLU A 5 21.16 -8.07 -33.60
CA GLU A 5 19.83 -7.69 -33.16
C GLU A 5 19.92 -7.38 -31.66
N VAL A 6 19.94 -6.10 -31.30
CA VAL A 6 19.71 -5.67 -29.92
C VAL A 6 18.21 -5.75 -29.65
N MET A 7 17.79 -6.94 -29.21
CA MET A 7 16.51 -7.16 -28.56
C MET A 7 16.57 -6.42 -27.21
N VAL A 8 15.97 -5.23 -27.14
CA VAL A 8 15.58 -4.60 -25.87
C VAL A 8 14.37 -5.40 -25.36
N ASP A 9 14.66 -6.61 -24.90
CA ASP A 9 13.77 -7.39 -24.04
C ASP A 9 14.20 -7.06 -22.62
N GLU A 10 13.43 -6.18 -21.99
CA GLU A 10 13.16 -6.09 -20.54
C GLU A 10 12.50 -4.73 -20.31
N ILE A 11 11.33 -4.59 -20.94
CA ILE A 11 10.32 -3.63 -20.50
C ILE A 11 9.94 -4.10 -19.11
N LEU A 12 10.59 -3.52 -18.10
CA LEU A 12 10.18 -3.62 -16.70
C LEU A 12 8.64 -3.55 -16.71
N PRO A 13 7.92 -4.56 -16.19
CA PRO A 13 6.49 -4.41 -16.02
C PRO A 13 6.35 -3.10 -15.25
N ALA A 14 5.51 -2.20 -15.75
CA ALA A 14 5.04 -1.08 -14.96
C ALA A 14 4.36 -1.70 -13.75
N VAL A 15 5.13 -2.10 -12.74
CA VAL A 15 4.68 -2.34 -11.40
C VAL A 15 4.17 -0.98 -11.03
N SER A 16 2.86 -0.83 -11.19
CA SER A 16 2.13 0.32 -10.72
C SER A 16 2.41 0.35 -9.23
N LEU A 17 3.44 1.11 -8.82
CA LEU A 17 3.69 1.48 -7.42
C LEU A 17 2.63 2.48 -6.96
N GLU A 18 1.39 2.26 -7.39
CA GLU A 18 0.21 2.95 -6.98
C GLU A 18 -0.03 2.53 -5.54
N ARG A 19 0.51 3.34 -4.63
CA ARG A 19 0.22 3.22 -3.21
C ARG A 19 -1.27 3.49 -3.04
N LYS A 20 -2.04 2.43 -2.82
CA LYS A 20 -3.45 2.51 -2.49
C LYS A 20 -3.63 3.02 -1.06
N THR A 21 -4.74 3.67 -0.78
CA THR A 21 -5.10 4.07 0.58
C THR A 21 -5.32 2.83 1.44
N CYS A 22 -5.04 2.95 2.74
CA CYS A 22 -5.29 1.90 3.71
C CYS A 22 -6.77 1.49 3.67
N ALA A 23 -7.03 0.19 3.63
CA ALA A 23 -8.38 -0.39 3.62
C ALA A 23 -9.09 -0.33 4.98
N HIS A 24 -8.51 0.37 5.96
CA HIS A 24 -9.18 0.62 7.24
C HIS A 24 -9.95 1.93 7.09
N GLU A 25 -11.27 1.88 7.30
CA GLU A 25 -12.20 2.95 6.90
C GLU A 25 -11.87 4.31 7.57
N ALA A 26 -11.37 4.28 8.81
CA ALA A 26 -10.95 5.47 9.54
C ALA A 26 -9.48 5.89 9.29
N CYS A 27 -8.76 5.19 8.42
CA CYS A 27 -7.34 5.42 8.15
C CYS A 27 -7.13 6.11 6.79
N THR A 28 -6.47 7.26 6.81
CA THR A 28 -6.10 8.02 5.62
C THR A 28 -4.68 7.72 5.12
N CYS A 29 -3.97 6.80 5.78
CA CYS A 29 -2.60 6.46 5.40
C CYS A 29 -2.54 5.75 4.04
N LEU A 30 -1.41 5.92 3.35
CA LEU A 30 -1.09 5.13 2.17
C LEU A 30 -0.56 3.76 2.61
N ALA A 31 -1.08 2.71 1.98
CA ALA A 31 -0.55 1.37 2.10
C ALA A 31 0.64 1.18 1.14
N ALA A 32 1.48 0.19 1.46
CA ALA A 32 2.57 -0.20 0.58
C ALA A 32 2.02 -0.74 -0.75
N THR A 33 2.81 -0.64 -1.80
CA THR A 33 2.55 -1.36 -3.06
C THR A 33 2.41 -2.85 -2.70
N ASP A 34 1.27 -3.45 -3.08
CA ASP A 34 0.87 -4.82 -2.72
C ASP A 34 0.33 -5.06 -1.30
N LYS A 35 0.05 -4.02 -0.50
CA LYS A 35 -0.63 -4.17 0.80
C LYS A 35 -1.91 -3.38 0.86
N ASP A 36 -2.95 -3.98 1.45
CA ASP A 36 -4.24 -3.33 1.73
C ASP A 36 -4.17 -2.41 2.95
N TYR A 37 -3.24 -2.66 3.87
CA TYR A 37 -3.13 -1.90 5.11
C TYR A 37 -1.80 -1.16 5.17
N CYS A 38 -1.80 0.02 5.82
CA CYS A 38 -0.57 0.76 6.05
C CYS A 38 0.40 0.03 6.98
N GLY A 39 -0.11 -0.88 7.83
CA GLY A 39 0.68 -1.74 8.70
C GLY A 39 -0.18 -2.77 9.43
N SER A 40 0.46 -3.64 10.21
CA SER A 40 -0.18 -4.75 10.92
C SER A 40 -1.26 -4.32 11.92
N TYR A 41 -1.16 -3.10 12.46
CA TYR A 41 -2.19 -2.53 13.33
C TYR A 41 -3.55 -2.47 12.61
N CYS A 42 -3.59 -1.85 11.43
CA CYS A 42 -4.83 -1.71 10.67
C CYS A 42 -5.34 -3.05 10.11
N GLU A 43 -4.41 -3.95 9.76
CA GLU A 43 -4.74 -5.32 9.34
C GLU A 43 -5.45 -6.10 10.45
N THR A 44 -4.95 -5.99 11.69
CA THR A 44 -5.56 -6.65 12.86
C THR A 44 -6.83 -5.94 13.31
N ALA A 45 -6.88 -4.60 13.19
CA ALA A 45 -8.01 -3.78 13.59
C ALA A 45 -9.27 -4.06 12.77
N LYS A 46 -9.09 -4.41 11.50
CA LYS A 46 -10.17 -4.77 10.57
C LYS A 46 -11.05 -5.91 11.12
N ASP A 47 -10.45 -6.93 11.71
CA ASP A 47 -11.19 -8.07 12.27
C ASP A 47 -11.81 -7.77 13.63
N GLN A 48 -11.28 -6.77 14.34
CA GLN A 48 -11.64 -6.49 15.72
C GLN A 48 -12.83 -5.54 15.90
N HIS A 49 -13.57 -5.20 14.82
CA HIS A 49 -14.68 -4.24 14.86
C HIS A 49 -14.37 -3.05 15.78
N GLN A 50 -13.17 -2.47 15.62
CA GLN A 50 -12.79 -1.24 16.32
C GLN A 50 -13.50 -0.05 15.65
N ALA A 51 -14.83 -0.16 15.56
CA ALA A 51 -15.78 0.88 15.26
C ALA A 51 -15.95 1.69 16.55
N GLY A 52 -15.07 2.65 16.78
CA GLY A 52 -15.09 3.42 18.02
C GLY A 52 -14.42 4.76 17.92
N ASP A 53 -13.09 4.81 18.00
CA ASP A 53 -12.42 6.03 18.45
C ASP A 53 -11.17 6.41 17.64
N GLY A 54 -11.06 5.93 16.39
CA GLY A 54 -10.05 6.40 15.44
C GLY A 54 -8.90 5.44 15.16
N CYS A 55 -8.05 5.82 14.20
CA CYS A 55 -6.99 4.97 13.69
C CYS A 55 -5.68 5.13 14.50
N GLY A 56 -5.35 4.16 15.35
CA GLY A 56 -4.11 4.14 16.15
C GLY A 56 -2.84 3.70 15.42
N CYS A 57 -2.75 3.92 14.11
CA CYS A 57 -1.70 3.33 13.27
C CYS A 57 -0.28 3.85 13.58
N GLY A 58 -0.17 4.98 14.30
CA GLY A 58 1.10 5.57 14.73
C GLY A 58 1.90 6.22 13.59
N HIS A 59 1.34 6.30 12.39
CA HIS A 59 2.00 6.97 11.27
C HIS A 59 1.81 8.49 11.34
N PRO A 60 2.84 9.27 10.99
CA PRO A 60 2.73 10.72 10.93
C PRO A 60 1.67 11.12 9.89
N GLY A 61 0.66 11.88 10.33
CA GLY A 61 -0.47 12.28 9.47
C GLY A 61 -1.64 11.30 9.41
N CYS A 62 -1.59 10.18 10.15
CA CYS A 62 -2.77 9.37 10.45
C CYS A 62 -3.72 10.23 11.29
N ALA A 63 -4.99 10.34 10.90
CA ALA A 63 -6.00 11.12 11.63
C ALA A 63 -6.25 10.49 13.02
N GLN A 64 -5.41 10.89 13.97
CA GLN A 64 -5.61 10.73 15.40
C GLN A 64 -5.98 12.13 15.92
N ASP A 65 -7.22 12.54 15.68
CA ASP A 65 -7.85 13.65 16.40
C ASP A 65 -9.17 13.14 17.00
#